data_AF-A0A0W0YJW3-F1
#
_entry.id   AF-A0A0W0YJW3-F1
#
_cell.length_a   1.000
_cell.length_b   1.000
_cell.length_c   1.000
_cell.angle_alpha   90.00
_cell.angle_beta   90.00
_cell.angle_gamma   90.00
#
_symmetry.space_group_name_H-M   'P 1'
#
loop_
_entity.id
_entity.type
_entity.pdbx_description
1 polymer ?
#
loop_
_entity_poly.entity_id
_entity_poly.type
_entity_poly.pdbx_seq_one_letter_code
_entity_poly.pdbx_strand_id
1 'polypeptide(L)'
;MPFSTKLIADYVEMINGELDHIPVEQPAEFKFIIEELQDMISWSFPKILRNCFFKAPSKPDLPHATREQLNYISYCLNTPQDFVKSSADYAEYKKILTQRITAKINEFQSMNTKAKWGYIEFQKESHSEPLQNIPI
;
A
#
# COMPACT_ATOMS: atom_id res chain seq x y z
N MET A 1 -28.14 -7.22 5.73
CA MET A 1 -27.85 -7.72 4.36
C MET A 1 -26.43 -8.29 4.41
N PRO A 2 -26.17 -9.49 3.90
CA PRO A 2 -24.79 -10.00 3.82
C PRO A 2 -23.96 -9.08 2.91
N PHE A 3 -22.70 -8.87 3.27
CA PHE A 3 -21.75 -8.14 2.45
C PHE A 3 -21.60 -8.86 1.11
N SER A 4 -21.99 -8.20 0.01
CA SER A 4 -22.11 -8.85 -1.31
C SER A 4 -20.74 -9.26 -1.86
N THR A 5 -20.63 -10.45 -2.46
CA THR A 5 -19.41 -10.93 -3.13
C THR A 5 -18.92 -9.96 -4.21
N LYS A 6 -19.83 -9.28 -4.91
CA LYS A 6 -19.47 -8.24 -5.88
C LYS A 6 -18.75 -7.06 -5.20
N LEU A 7 -19.29 -6.60 -4.07
CA LEU A 7 -18.72 -5.50 -3.31
C LEU A 7 -17.33 -5.84 -2.75
N ILE A 8 -17.11 -7.09 -2.35
CA ILE A 8 -15.77 -7.59 -1.98
C ILE A 8 -14.80 -7.45 -3.16
N ALA A 9 -15.20 -7.92 -4.34
CA ALA A 9 -14.35 -7.86 -5.53
C ALA A 9 -13.99 -6.41 -5.89
N ASP A 10 -14.97 -5.51 -5.88
CA ASP A 10 -14.76 -4.09 -6.18
C ASP A 10 -13.73 -3.46 -5.21
N TYR A 11 -13.82 -3.74 -3.91
CA TYR A 11 -12.87 -3.22 -2.92
C TYR A 11 -11.48 -3.86 -3.01
N VAL A 12 -11.41 -5.14 -3.37
CA VAL A 12 -10.15 -5.84 -3.61
C VAL A 12 -9.44 -5.26 -4.83
N GLU A 13 -10.16 -5.03 -5.93
CA GLU A 13 -9.62 -4.47 -7.16
C GLU A 13 -9.07 -3.06 -6.91
N MET A 14 -9.87 -2.21 -6.25
CA MET A 14 -9.45 -0.85 -5.90
C MET A 14 -8.15 -0.85 -5.08
N ILE A 15 -8.08 -1.58 -3.96
CA ILE A 15 -6.87 -1.53 -3.11
C ILE A 15 -5.67 -2.21 -3.77
N ASN A 16 -5.88 -3.28 -4.55
CA ASN A 16 -4.78 -3.91 -5.29
C ASN A 16 -4.21 -2.95 -6.34
N GLY A 17 -5.07 -2.20 -7.03
CA GLY A 17 -4.64 -1.13 -7.94
C GLY A 17 -3.68 -0.18 -7.23
N GLU A 18 -4.06 0.33 -6.05
CA GLU A 18 -3.20 1.25 -5.30
C GLU A 18 -1.91 0.60 -4.77
N LEU A 19 -1.99 -0.65 -4.29
CA LEU A 19 -0.84 -1.38 -3.76
C LEU A 19 0.16 -1.76 -4.85
N ASP A 20 -0.33 -2.09 -6.04
CA ASP A 20 0.50 -2.51 -7.17
C ASP A 20 1.22 -1.34 -7.81
N HIS A 21 0.72 -0.10 -7.66
CA HIS A 21 1.34 1.14 -8.16
C HIS A 21 2.22 1.86 -7.14
N ILE A 22 2.66 1.21 -6.06
CA ILE A 22 3.64 1.81 -5.15
C ILE A 22 4.97 2.00 -5.92
N PRO A 23 5.40 3.25 -6.18
CA PRO A 23 6.63 3.49 -6.92
C PRO A 23 7.82 3.15 -6.02
N VAL A 24 8.79 2.47 -6.61
CA VAL A 24 10.03 2.06 -5.94
C VAL A 24 11.19 2.34 -6.88
N GLU A 25 12.18 3.09 -6.42
CA GLU A 25 13.34 3.45 -7.25
C GLU A 25 14.52 2.51 -6.99
N GLN A 26 14.64 2.02 -5.75
CA GLN A 26 15.77 1.21 -5.30
C GLN A 26 15.34 -0.04 -4.51
N PRO A 27 16.06 -1.18 -4.67
CA PRO A 27 15.75 -2.39 -3.91
C PRO A 27 15.81 -2.24 -2.37
N ALA A 28 16.55 -1.25 -1.88
CA ALA A 28 16.66 -0.93 -0.46
C ALA A 28 15.36 -0.35 0.12
N GLU A 29 14.56 0.34 -0.70
CA GLU A 29 13.32 1.00 -0.29
C GLU A 29 12.22 0.00 0.09
N PHE A 30 12.22 -1.20 -0.51
CA PHE A 30 11.25 -2.26 -0.18
C PHE A 30 11.15 -2.52 1.33
N LYS A 31 12.28 -2.51 2.04
CA LYS A 31 12.28 -2.73 3.49
C LYS A 31 11.47 -1.64 4.22
N PHE A 32 11.69 -0.38 3.87
CA PHE A 32 11.02 0.74 4.52
C PHE A 32 9.54 0.82 4.14
N ILE A 33 9.21 0.50 2.89
CA ILE A 33 7.82 0.41 2.42
C ILE A 33 7.07 -0.70 3.16
N ILE A 34 7.69 -1.87 3.33
CA ILE A 34 7.13 -2.96 4.13
C ILE A 34 6.87 -2.49 5.56
N GLU A 35 7.82 -1.80 6.18
CA GLU A 35 7.67 -1.28 7.55
C GLU A 35 6.50 -0.29 7.65
N GLU A 36 6.36 0.64 6.71
CA GLU A 36 5.23 1.59 6.68
C GLU A 36 3.89 0.88 6.49
N LEU A 37 3.78 -0.07 5.56
CA LEU A 37 2.57 -0.86 5.36
C LEU A 37 2.21 -1.69 6.60
N GLN A 38 3.22 -2.28 7.27
CA GLN A 38 3.04 -3.00 8.53
C GLN A 38 2.55 -2.06 9.63
N ASP A 39 3.12 -0.86 9.74
CA ASP A 39 2.73 0.14 10.74
C ASP A 39 1.28 0.60 10.53
N MET A 40 0.80 0.69 9.29
CA MET A 40 -0.61 1.01 8.97
C MET A 40 -1.59 -0.03 9.50
N ILE A 41 -1.32 -1.32 9.28
CA ILE A 41 -2.24 -2.40 9.68
C ILE A 41 -2.05 -2.86 11.13
N SER A 42 -0.87 -2.62 11.71
CA SER A 42 -0.57 -2.95 13.11
C SER A 42 -1.29 -2.03 14.10
N TRP A 43 -1.95 -0.97 13.62
CA TRP A 43 -2.66 -0.01 14.46
C TRP A 43 -3.93 -0.56 15.15
N SER A 44 -4.17 -1.88 15.06
CA SER A 44 -5.03 -2.61 16.00
C SER A 44 -4.43 -2.75 17.42
N PHE A 45 -3.17 -2.33 17.64
CA PHE A 45 -2.58 -2.19 18.97
C PHE A 45 -2.18 -0.73 19.25
N PRO A 46 -2.41 -0.21 20.47
CA PRO A 46 -2.07 1.17 20.81
C PRO A 46 -0.56 1.40 20.69
N LYS A 47 -0.18 2.34 19.81
CA LYS A 47 1.20 2.84 19.57
C LYS A 47 1.98 3.19 20.84
N ILE A 48 1.31 3.37 21.98
CA ILE A 48 1.88 3.71 23.29
C ILE A 48 2.86 2.64 23.80
N LEU A 49 2.66 1.35 23.47
CA LEU A 49 3.58 0.28 23.93
C LEU A 49 4.86 0.17 23.10
N ARG A 50 4.90 0.70 21.87
CA ARG A 50 6.09 0.59 21.00
C ARG A 50 7.12 1.70 21.24
N ASN A 51 6.72 2.81 21.86
CA ASN A 51 7.55 4.01 22.02
C ASN A 51 8.46 4.04 23.26
N CYS A 52 8.41 3.04 24.15
CA CYS A 52 9.17 3.10 25.41
C CYS A 52 10.57 2.45 25.38
N PHE A 53 10.95 1.66 24.35
CA PHE A 53 12.21 0.90 24.41
C PHE A 53 13.15 0.97 23.21
N PHE A 54 12.76 1.55 22.07
CA PHE A 54 13.64 1.60 20.90
C PHE A 54 13.56 2.96 20.22
N LYS A 55 14.59 3.79 20.39
CA LYS A 55 14.89 4.86 19.43
C LYS A 55 15.24 4.17 18.11
N ALA A 56 14.26 3.93 17.26
CA ALA A 56 14.51 3.50 15.89
C ALA A 56 15.38 4.58 15.22
N PRO A 57 16.45 4.19 14.50
CA PRO A 57 17.19 5.15 13.68
C PRO A 57 16.22 5.82 12.71
N SER A 58 16.44 7.10 12.38
CA SER A 58 15.55 7.80 11.46
C SER A 58 15.48 7.02 10.15
N LYS A 59 14.28 6.55 9.79
CA LYS A 59 14.05 5.93 8.48
C LYS A 59 14.55 6.92 7.42
N PRO A 60 15.33 6.48 6.41
CA PRO A 60 15.66 7.34 5.29
C PRO A 60 14.36 7.84 4.67
N ASP A 61 14.35 9.09 4.23
CA ASP A 61 13.17 9.68 3.61
C ASP A 61 12.84 8.88 2.34
N LEU A 62 11.65 8.26 2.33
CA LEU A 62 11.11 7.67 1.12
C LEU A 62 10.88 8.76 0.06
N PRO A 63 11.06 8.44 -1.24
CA PRO A 63 10.72 9.33 -2.34
C PRO A 63 9.29 9.88 -2.19
N HIS A 64 9.07 11.10 -2.68
CA HIS A 64 7.79 11.80 -2.52
C HIS A 64 6.63 10.99 -3.07
N ALA A 65 6.76 10.46 -4.28
CA ALA A 65 5.73 9.66 -4.94
C ALA A 65 5.36 8.40 -4.12
N THR A 66 6.36 7.72 -3.56
CA THR A 66 6.14 6.55 -2.68
C THR A 66 5.37 6.95 -1.44
N ARG A 67 5.72 8.09 -0.83
CA ARG A 67 5.06 8.61 0.36
C ARG A 67 3.60 9.00 0.10
N GLU A 68 3.33 9.67 -1.02
CA GLU A 68 1.97 10.03 -1.42
C GLU A 68 1.10 8.79 -1.62
N GLN A 69 1.63 7.78 -2.31
CA GLN A 69 0.90 6.53 -2.53
C GLN A 69 0.59 5.80 -1.21
N LEU A 70 1.58 5.72 -0.32
CA LEU A 70 1.40 5.15 1.02
C LEU A 70 0.40 5.96 1.87
N ASN A 71 0.42 7.29 1.77
CA ASN A 71 -0.56 8.15 2.44
C ASN A 71 -1.98 7.91 1.90
N TYR A 72 -2.14 7.72 0.60
CA TYR A 72 -3.43 7.41 0.00
C TYR A 72 -3.96 6.05 0.43
N ILE A 73 -3.12 5.01 0.43
CA ILE A 73 -3.46 3.68 0.98
C ILE A 73 -3.90 3.78 2.45
N SER A 74 -3.17 4.57 3.24
CA SER A 74 -3.52 4.84 4.64
C SER A 74 -4.87 5.58 4.77
N TYR A 75 -5.14 6.54 3.89
CA TYR A 75 -6.41 7.25 3.85
C TYR A 75 -7.58 6.31 3.53
N CYS A 76 -7.43 5.43 2.52
CA CYS A 76 -8.41 4.39 2.19
C CYS A 76 -8.72 3.50 3.40
N LEU A 77 -7.70 3.06 4.14
CA LEU A 77 -7.89 2.20 5.31
C LEU A 77 -8.56 2.93 6.49
N ASN A 78 -8.18 4.18 6.74
CA ASN A 78 -8.59 4.92 7.94
C ASN A 78 -9.92 5.67 7.78
N THR A 79 -10.37 5.88 6.54
CA THR A 79 -11.52 6.75 6.22
C THR A 79 -12.60 5.97 5.45
N PRO A 80 -13.09 4.83 5.97
CA PRO A 80 -14.02 3.95 5.24
C PRO A 80 -15.34 4.64 4.84
N GLN A 81 -15.72 5.71 5.54
CA GLN A 81 -16.93 6.48 5.22
C GLN A 81 -16.92 7.12 3.83
N ASP A 82 -15.74 7.36 3.26
CA ASP A 82 -15.60 7.96 1.94
C ASP A 82 -15.75 6.90 0.82
N PHE A 83 -15.69 5.61 1.15
CA PHE A 83 -15.71 4.49 0.19
C PHE A 83 -16.91 3.55 0.40
N VAL A 84 -17.51 3.57 1.58
CA VAL A 84 -18.57 2.67 1.99
C VAL A 84 -19.76 3.50 2.48
N LYS A 85 -20.94 3.29 1.89
CA LYS A 85 -22.15 4.06 2.24
C LYS A 85 -22.72 3.70 3.60
N SER A 86 -22.56 2.45 4.02
CA SER A 86 -23.17 1.87 5.22
C SER A 86 -22.09 1.65 6.28
N SER A 87 -22.28 2.23 7.46
CA SER A 87 -21.34 2.04 8.58
C SER A 87 -21.26 0.60 9.07
N ALA A 88 -22.32 -0.20 8.85
CA ALA A 88 -22.34 -1.63 9.18
C ALA A 88 -21.28 -2.43 8.40
N ASP A 89 -20.87 -1.92 7.24
CA ASP A 89 -19.96 -2.58 6.30
C ASP A 89 -18.49 -2.12 6.47
N TYR A 90 -18.23 -1.13 7.33
CA TYR A 90 -16.88 -0.58 7.54
C TYR A 90 -15.89 -1.61 8.06
N ALA A 91 -16.33 -2.50 8.94
CA ALA A 91 -15.47 -3.52 9.53
C ALA A 91 -15.00 -4.52 8.47
N GLU A 92 -15.91 -4.99 7.60
CA GLU A 92 -15.57 -5.94 6.53
C GLU A 92 -14.71 -5.27 5.46
N TYR A 93 -15.01 -4.02 5.09
CA TYR A 93 -14.15 -3.21 4.22
C TYR A 93 -12.72 -3.10 4.75
N LYS A 94 -12.54 -2.67 6.01
CA LYS A 94 -11.21 -2.55 6.64
C LYS A 94 -10.47 -3.88 6.69
N LYS A 95 -11.20 -4.97 6.95
CA LYS A 95 -10.65 -6.32 6.95
C LYS A 95 -10.14 -6.73 5.57
N ILE A 96 -10.89 -6.45 4.50
CA ILE A 96 -10.46 -6.70 3.12
C ILE A 96 -9.17 -5.92 2.81
N LEU A 97 -9.13 -4.61 3.10
CA LEU A 97 -7.95 -3.78 2.87
C LEU A 97 -6.75 -4.30 3.66
N THR A 98 -6.95 -4.64 4.94
CA THR A 98 -5.89 -5.20 5.80
C THR A 98 -5.33 -6.51 5.23
N GLN A 99 -6.19 -7.39 4.73
CA GLN A 99 -5.76 -8.66 4.10
C GLN A 99 -4.93 -8.40 2.84
N ARG A 100 -5.30 -7.42 2.01
CA ARG A 100 -4.55 -7.08 0.80
C ARG A 100 -3.23 -6.39 1.09
N ILE A 101 -3.19 -5.47 2.05
CA ILE A 101 -1.93 -4.87 2.53
C ILE A 101 -0.99 -5.97 3.08
N THR A 102 -1.53 -6.91 3.86
CA THR A 102 -0.76 -8.06 4.38
C THR A 102 -0.22 -8.93 3.24
N ALA A 103 -1.03 -9.21 2.22
CA ALA A 103 -0.58 -9.95 1.05
C ALA A 103 0.56 -9.23 0.32
N LYS A 104 0.47 -7.91 0.13
CA LYS A 104 1.52 -7.11 -0.51
C LYS A 104 2.81 -7.09 0.28
N ILE A 105 2.73 -6.97 1.60
CA ILE A 105 3.88 -7.11 2.50
C ILE A 105 4.57 -8.45 2.28
N ASN A 106 3.82 -9.55 2.28
CA ASN A 106 4.37 -10.89 2.09
C ASN A 106 5.00 -11.04 0.70
N GLU A 107 4.36 -10.48 -0.34
CA GLU A 107 4.90 -10.45 -1.71
C GLU A 107 6.29 -9.80 -1.71
N PHE A 108 6.41 -8.55 -1.23
CA PHE A 108 7.68 -7.82 -1.17
C PHE A 108 8.75 -8.50 -0.30
N GLN A 109 8.35 -9.16 0.79
CA GLN A 109 9.25 -9.93 1.64
C GLN A 109 9.78 -11.19 0.94
N SER A 110 8.95 -11.82 0.11
CA SER A 110 9.31 -13.04 -0.63
C SER A 110 10.15 -12.78 -1.89
N MET A 111 10.16 -11.54 -2.39
CA MET A 111 10.91 -11.17 -3.59
C MET A 111 12.42 -11.31 -3.39
N ASN A 112 13.05 -12.06 -4.28
CA ASN A 112 14.50 -12.05 -4.44
C ASN A 112 14.97 -10.78 -5.19
N THR A 113 16.28 -10.57 -5.27
CA THR A 113 16.87 -9.38 -5.91
C THR A 113 16.41 -9.19 -7.36
N LYS A 114 16.28 -10.27 -8.15
CA LYS A 114 15.82 -10.19 -9.53
C LYS A 114 14.36 -9.73 -9.61
N ALA A 115 13.49 -10.27 -8.75
CA ALA A 115 12.09 -9.88 -8.68
C ALA A 115 11.91 -8.42 -8.26
N LYS A 116 12.72 -7.94 -7.30
CA LYS A 116 12.72 -6.52 -6.90
C LYS A 116 13.09 -5.58 -8.05
N TRP A 117 14.11 -5.92 -8.82
CA TRP A 117 14.48 -5.14 -9.99
C TRP A 117 13.42 -5.18 -11.09
N GLY A 118 12.81 -6.35 -11.33
CA GLY A 118 11.70 -6.47 -12.28
C GLY A 118 10.50 -5.62 -11.88
N TYR A 119 10.18 -5.54 -10.58
CA TYR A 119 9.14 -4.64 -10.08
C TYR A 119 9.48 -3.16 -10.31
N ILE A 120 10.73 -2.76 -10.02
CA ILE A 120 11.19 -1.38 -10.26
C ILE A 120 11.11 -1.02 -11.75
N GLU A 121 11.50 -1.94 -12.64
CA GLU A 121 11.42 -1.75 -14.09
C GLU A 121 9.96 -1.64 -14.56
N PHE A 122 9.09 -2.53 -14.10
CA PHE A 122 7.64 -2.45 -14.36
C PHE A 122 7.06 -1.09 -13.93
N GLN A 123 7.41 -0.60 -12.74
CA GLN A 123 6.93 0.71 -12.28
C GLN A 123 7.42 1.86 -13.16
N LYS A 124 8.67 1.79 -13.64
CA LYS A 124 9.18 2.79 -14.58
C LYS A 124 8.39 2.77 -15.87
N GLU A 125 8.08 1.60 -16.42
CA GLU A 125 7.26 1.49 -17.64
C GLU A 125 5.83 2.01 -17.43
N SER A 126 5.22 1.71 -16.28
CA SER A 126 3.85 2.15 -15.96
C SER A 126 3.75 3.65 -15.68
N HIS A 127 4.82 4.29 -15.19
CA HIS A 127 4.84 5.73 -14.86
C HIS A 127 5.55 6.59 -15.93
N SER A 128 6.23 5.96 -16.89
CA SER A 128 6.75 6.63 -18.08
C SER A 128 5.66 6.62 -19.15
N GLU A 129 4.75 7.59 -19.17
CA GLU A 129 3.87 7.72 -20.32
C GLU A 129 4.69 7.78 -21.62
N PRO A 130 4.22 7.16 -22.71
CA PRO A 130 4.88 7.29 -24.00
C PRO A 130 4.85 8.78 -24.36
N LEU A 131 6.01 9.35 -24.65
CA LEU A 131 6.10 10.60 -25.40
C LEU A 131 5.21 10.41 -26.63
N GLN A 132 3.98 10.93 -26.59
CA GLN A 132 3.19 11.12 -27.78
C GLN A 132 3.98 12.13 -28.60
N ASN A 133 4.79 11.60 -29.53
CA ASN A 133 5.35 12.33 -30.63
C ASN A 133 4.20 13.06 -31.29
N ILE A 134 4.04 14.34 -30.98
CA ILE A 134 3.22 15.26 -31.75
C ILE A 134 3.99 15.45 -33.06
N PRO A 135 3.51 14.94 -34.22
CA PRO A 135 4.13 15.30 -35.48
C PRO A 135 3.80 16.78 -35.75
N ILE A 136 4.84 17.56 -36.01
CA ILE A 136 4.79 18.94 -36.51
C ILE A 136 4.21 18.94 -37.92
#